data_AF-A0A957JF22-F1
#
_entry.id   AF-A0A957JF22-F1
#
_cell.length_a   1.000
_cell.length_b   1.000
_cell.length_c   1.000
_cell.angle_alpha   90.00
_cell.angle_beta   90.00
_cell.angle_gamma   90.00
#
_symmetry.space_group_name_H-M   'P 1'
#
loop_
_entity.id
_entity.type
_entity.pdbx_description
1 polymer ?
#
loop_
_entity_poly.entity_id
_entity_poly.type
_entity_poly.pdbx_seq_one_letter_code
_entity_poly.pdbx_strand_id
1 'polypeptide(L)'
;MYYRTIRNDILRNRAITLTIMTFVAAAAMLVSLAAILVVNLSGAIDTLMTQAKTPHLMQMHSGEMDVARLANFVAQHDEIDEYQLLEFLNIDGAQIIFETGSLADSVQDNGVSVQGEKFDFLLDLDGHVIQV
;
A
#
# COMPACT_ATOMS: atom_id res chain seq x y z
N MET A 1 -12.24 42.81 29.93
CA MET A 1 -11.01 43.62 30.05
C MET A 1 -9.88 43.07 29.16
N TYR A 2 -9.52 41.78 29.25
CA TYR A 2 -8.45 41.14 28.46
C TYR A 2 -8.58 41.24 26.93
N TYR A 3 -9.79 41.12 26.38
CA TYR A 3 -10.02 41.23 24.93
C TYR A 3 -9.56 42.59 24.33
N ARG A 4 -9.80 43.70 25.05
CA ARG A 4 -9.33 45.03 24.64
C ARG A 4 -7.81 45.11 24.65
N THR A 5 -7.16 44.50 25.63
CA THR A 5 -5.70 44.45 25.75
C THR A 5 -5.08 43.65 24.59
N ILE A 6 -5.61 42.45 24.31
CA ILE A 6 -5.15 41.60 23.20
C ILE A 6 -5.33 42.31 21.85
N ARG A 7 -6.51 42.89 21.60
CA ARG A 7 -6.77 43.61 20.35
C ARG A 7 -5.82 44.80 20.16
N ASN A 8 -5.53 45.55 21.21
CA ASN A 8 -4.60 46.68 21.14
C ASN A 8 -3.16 46.23 20.88
N ASP A 9 -2.74 45.09 21.44
CA ASP A 9 -1.41 44.53 21.20
C ASP A 9 -1.24 44.03 19.76
N ILE A 10 -2.26 43.32 19.23
CA ILE A 10 -2.33 42.91 17.82
C ILE A 10 -2.24 44.13 16.88
N LEU A 11 -2.94 45.22 17.20
CA LEU A 11 -2.95 46.43 16.39
C LEU A 11 -1.63 47.21 16.46
N ARG A 12 -0.87 47.07 17.55
CA ARG A 12 0.41 47.76 17.77
C ARG A 12 1.58 46.97 17.16
N ASN A 13 1.57 45.64 17.29
CA ASN A 13 2.63 44.72 16.85
C ASN A 13 2.20 43.89 15.63
N ARG A 14 1.69 44.57 14.59
CA ARG A 14 1.04 43.92 13.44
C ARG A 14 1.93 42.93 12.69
N ALA A 15 3.19 43.28 12.44
CA ALA A 15 4.12 42.43 11.70
C ALA A 15 4.43 41.13 12.46
N ILE A 16 4.74 41.22 13.76
CA ILE A 16 5.03 40.05 14.60
C ILE A 16 3.79 39.16 14.71
N THR A 17 2.63 39.76 14.98
CA THR A 17 1.36 39.02 15.09
C THR A 17 1.04 38.30 13.79
N LEU A 18 1.20 38.97 12.64
CA LEU A 18 0.96 38.37 11.33
C LEU A 18 1.89 37.19 11.09
N THR A 19 3.18 37.32 11.36
CA THR A 19 4.16 36.22 11.20
C THR A 19 3.79 35.02 12.07
N ILE A 20 3.48 35.23 13.35
CA ILE A 20 3.07 34.15 14.26
C ILE A 20 1.79 33.48 13.75
N MET A 21 0.80 34.27 13.34
CA MET A 21 -0.47 33.75 12.82
C MET A 21 -0.24 32.90 11.56
N THR A 22 0.63 33.33 10.65
CA THR A 22 0.99 32.56 9.46
C THR A 22 1.64 31.23 9.83
N PHE A 23 2.60 31.21 10.77
CA PHE A 23 3.23 29.96 11.21
C PHE A 23 2.25 29.01 11.89
N VAL A 24 1.37 29.53 12.75
CA VAL A 24 0.34 28.71 13.42
C VAL A 24 -0.66 28.16 12.39
N ALA A 25 -1.09 28.98 11.43
CA ALA A 25 -1.98 28.54 10.36
C ALA A 25 -1.31 27.47 9.48
N ALA A 26 -0.05 27.66 9.10
CA ALA A 26 0.71 26.70 8.32
C ALA A 26 0.90 25.37 9.08
N ALA A 27 1.25 25.43 10.37
CA ALA A 27 1.38 24.24 11.20
C ALA A 27 0.05 23.47 11.32
N ALA A 28 -1.05 24.18 11.59
CA ALA A 28 -2.38 23.57 11.66
C ALA A 28 -2.81 22.94 10.32
N MET A 29 -2.53 23.61 9.20
CA MET A 29 -2.80 23.10 7.86
C MET A 29 -2.00 21.82 7.58
N LEU A 30 -0.70 21.79 7.88
CA LEU A 30 0.15 20.61 7.67
C LEU A 30 -0.32 19.42 8.51
N VAL A 31 -0.67 19.64 9.78
CA VAL A 31 -1.20 18.56 10.64
C VAL A 31 -2.52 18.03 10.09
N SER A 32 -3.42 18.93 9.65
CA SER A 32 -4.69 18.51 9.04
C SER A 32 -4.47 17.71 7.75
N LEU A 33 -3.55 18.13 6.89
CA LEU A 33 -3.23 17.42 5.65
C LEU A 33 -2.62 16.05 5.93
N ALA A 34 -1.71 15.96 6.90
CA ALA A 34 -1.13 14.69 7.32
C ALA A 34 -2.22 13.73 7.84
N ALA A 35 -3.17 14.23 8.65
CA ALA A 35 -4.28 13.41 9.15
C ALA A 35 -5.18 12.91 8.00
N ILE A 36 -5.52 13.78 7.04
CA ILE A 36 -6.29 13.41 5.85
C ILE A 36 -5.54 12.36 5.02
N LEU A 37 -4.24 12.54 4.83
CA LEU A 37 -3.41 11.60 4.07
C LEU A 37 -3.40 10.22 4.71
N VAL A 38 -3.26 10.13 6.04
CA VAL A 38 -3.31 8.86 6.78
C VAL A 38 -4.65 8.16 6.56
N VAL A 39 -5.76 8.87 6.73
CA VAL A 39 -7.11 8.29 6.55
C VAL A 39 -7.31 7.80 5.11
N ASN A 40 -6.97 8.63 4.13
CA ASN A 40 -7.13 8.27 2.72
C ASN A 40 -6.22 7.10 2.31
N LEU A 41 -4.96 7.09 2.77
CA LEU A 41 -4.03 6.02 2.47
C LEU A 41 -4.49 4.69 3.08
N SER A 42 -4.88 4.68 4.35
CA SER A 42 -5.41 3.48 4.99
C SER A 42 -6.66 2.96 4.30
N GLY A 43 -7.58 3.85 3.92
CA GLY A 43 -8.78 3.46 3.16
C GLY A 43 -8.47 2.94 1.76
N ALA A 44 -7.49 3.54 1.07
CA ALA A 44 -7.06 3.08 -0.25
C ALA A 44 -6.39 1.71 -0.20
N ILE A 45 -5.54 1.46 0.82
CA ILE A 45 -4.93 0.14 1.03
C ILE A 45 -6.02 -0.91 1.30
N ASP A 46 -6.94 -0.63 2.21
CA ASP A 46 -8.05 -1.56 2.53
C ASP A 46 -8.92 -1.86 1.30
N THR A 47 -9.24 -0.83 0.52
CA THR A 47 -9.97 -0.97 -0.74
C THR A 47 -9.20 -1.83 -1.74
N LEU A 48 -7.90 -1.58 -1.92
CA LEU A 48 -7.03 -2.35 -2.81
C LEU A 48 -6.97 -3.82 -2.40
N MET A 49 -6.71 -4.11 -1.12
CA MET A 49 -6.62 -5.48 -0.61
C MET A 49 -7.95 -6.23 -0.78
N THR A 50 -9.07 -5.54 -0.51
CA THR A 50 -10.43 -6.09 -0.65
C THR A 50 -10.79 -6.37 -2.11
N GLN A 51 -10.55 -5.42 -3.02
CA GLN A 51 -10.86 -5.56 -4.44
C GLN A 51 -9.98 -6.61 -5.12
N ALA A 52 -8.68 -6.63 -4.79
CA ALA A 52 -7.75 -7.63 -5.30
C ALA A 52 -7.99 -9.02 -4.69
N LYS A 53 -8.82 -9.14 -3.62
CA LYS A 53 -8.96 -10.37 -2.84
C LYS A 53 -7.59 -10.95 -2.45
N THR A 54 -6.73 -10.15 -1.83
CA THR A 54 -5.38 -10.61 -1.48
C THR A 54 -5.42 -11.81 -0.52
N PRO A 55 -4.50 -12.80 -0.66
CA PRO A 55 -4.45 -13.92 0.27
C PRO A 55 -4.08 -13.46 1.68
N HIS A 56 -4.72 -14.07 2.67
CA HIS A 56 -4.29 -13.94 4.07
C HIS A 56 -2.94 -14.63 4.33
N LEU A 57 -2.63 -15.67 3.55
CA LEU A 57 -1.40 -16.44 3.66
C LEU A 57 -0.89 -16.80 2.27
N MET A 58 0.37 -16.49 2.01
CA MET A 58 1.11 -16.90 0.82
C MET A 58 2.32 -17.73 1.27
N GLN A 59 2.52 -18.88 0.64
CA GLN A 59 3.67 -19.74 0.88
C GLN A 59 4.39 -20.01 -0.44
N MET A 60 5.65 -19.57 -0.53
CA MET A 60 6.52 -19.89 -1.66
C MET A 60 7.13 -21.28 -1.48
N HIS A 61 7.18 -22.05 -2.56
CA HIS A 61 7.79 -23.38 -2.60
C HIS A 61 8.63 -23.53 -3.86
N SER A 62 9.79 -24.15 -3.73
CA SER A 62 10.70 -24.42 -4.85
C SER A 62 10.77 -25.91 -5.13
N GLY A 63 10.86 -26.27 -6.41
CA GLY A 63 10.83 -27.65 -6.88
C GLY A 63 9.40 -28.19 -7.05
N GLU A 64 9.29 -29.51 -7.13
CA GLU A 64 8.00 -30.16 -7.38
C GLU A 64 7.05 -30.03 -6.19
N MET A 65 5.77 -29.79 -6.48
CA MET A 65 4.70 -29.68 -5.49
C MET A 65 3.82 -30.92 -5.54
N ASP A 66 3.61 -31.59 -4.40
CA ASP A 66 2.63 -32.67 -4.27
C ASP A 66 1.22 -32.08 -4.10
N VAL A 67 0.57 -31.86 -5.24
CA VAL A 67 -0.77 -31.25 -5.31
C VAL A 67 -1.83 -32.11 -4.62
N ALA A 68 -1.70 -33.44 -4.67
CA ALA A 68 -2.65 -34.35 -4.03
C ALA A 68 -2.57 -34.26 -2.50
N ARG A 69 -1.34 -34.20 -1.95
CA ARG A 69 -1.13 -33.98 -0.52
C ARG A 69 -1.65 -32.62 -0.08
N LEU A 70 -1.42 -31.57 -0.87
CA LEU A 70 -1.92 -30.23 -0.56
C LEU A 70 -3.46 -30.18 -0.56
N ALA A 71 -4.10 -30.78 -1.57
CA ALA A 71 -5.56 -30.84 -1.64
C ALA A 71 -6.16 -31.60 -0.45
N ASN A 72 -5.54 -32.73 -0.04
CA ASN A 72 -5.95 -33.48 1.14
C ASN A 72 -5.78 -32.69 2.44
N PHE A 73 -4.70 -31.90 2.56
CA PHE A 73 -4.51 -31.00 3.69
C PHE A 73 -5.64 -29.97 3.74
N VAL A 74 -5.91 -29.26 2.65
CA VAL A 74 -6.99 -28.26 2.63
C VAL A 74 -8.35 -28.88 2.97
N ALA A 75 -8.65 -30.07 2.43
CA ALA A 75 -9.91 -30.77 2.72
C ALA A 75 -10.08 -31.24 4.17
N GLN A 76 -9.00 -31.26 4.98
CA GLN A 76 -9.04 -31.61 6.40
C GLN A 76 -9.16 -30.39 7.32
N HIS A 77 -9.10 -29.18 6.76
CA HIS A 77 -9.03 -27.91 7.49
C HIS A 77 -10.16 -26.98 7.05
N ASP A 78 -11.31 -27.08 7.72
CA ASP A 78 -12.53 -26.30 7.43
C ASP A 78 -12.32 -24.78 7.59
N GLU A 79 -11.27 -24.34 8.29
CA GLU A 79 -10.88 -22.93 8.41
C GLU A 79 -10.32 -22.32 7.11
N ILE A 80 -9.97 -23.15 6.12
CA ILE A 80 -9.47 -22.70 4.83
C ILE A 80 -10.65 -22.51 3.88
N ASP A 81 -11.08 -21.27 3.70
CA ASP A 81 -12.21 -20.92 2.82
C ASP A 81 -11.89 -21.19 1.34
N GLU A 82 -10.71 -20.77 0.88
CA GLU A 82 -10.30 -20.96 -0.51
C GLU A 82 -8.78 -21.11 -0.63
N TYR A 83 -8.33 -21.87 -1.63
CA TYR A 83 -6.90 -21.98 -1.99
C TYR A 83 -6.71 -22.03 -3.50
N GLN A 84 -5.54 -21.57 -3.94
CA GLN A 84 -5.05 -21.71 -5.30
C GLN A 84 -3.55 -21.97 -5.29
N LEU A 85 -3.07 -22.61 -6.35
CA LEU A 85 -1.65 -22.83 -6.60
C LEU A 85 -1.30 -22.09 -7.89
N LEU A 86 -0.32 -21.20 -7.81
CA LEU A 86 0.19 -20.45 -8.96
C LEU A 86 1.65 -20.81 -9.18
N GLU A 87 2.01 -20.98 -10.45
CA GLU A 87 3.41 -21.07 -10.84
C GLU A 87 4.04 -19.67 -10.77
N PHE A 88 5.20 -19.60 -10.13
CA PHE A 88 5.99 -18.39 -10.05
C PHE A 88 7.35 -18.64 -10.70
N LEU A 89 7.61 -17.95 -11.80
CA LEU A 89 8.89 -17.97 -12.47
C LEU A 89 9.76 -16.89 -11.87
N ASN A 90 10.70 -17.28 -11.02
CA ASN A 90 11.72 -16.38 -10.49
C ASN A 90 12.66 -15.93 -11.62
N ILE A 91 12.97 -14.64 -11.66
CA ILE A 91 13.88 -13.99 -12.60
C ILE A 91 15.01 -13.34 -11.81
N ASP A 92 16.24 -13.74 -12.11
CA ASP A 92 17.43 -13.10 -11.56
C ASP A 92 17.43 -11.60 -11.92
N GLY A 93 17.47 -10.74 -10.89
CA GLY A 93 17.44 -9.28 -11.05
C GLY A 93 18.57 -8.75 -11.95
N ALA A 94 19.70 -9.45 -12.05
CA ALA A 94 20.77 -9.09 -12.98
C ALA A 94 20.35 -9.18 -14.47
N GLN A 95 19.32 -9.96 -14.78
CA GLN A 95 18.75 -10.09 -16.12
C GLN A 95 17.73 -9.00 -16.46
N ILE A 96 17.25 -8.26 -15.45
CA ILE A 96 16.32 -7.14 -15.64
C ILE A 96 17.14 -5.86 -15.81
N ILE A 97 17.22 -5.35 -17.05
CA ILE A 97 18.09 -4.24 -17.44
C ILE A 97 17.26 -3.01 -17.84
N PHE A 98 17.55 -1.87 -17.22
CA PHE A 98 17.01 -0.55 -17.52
C PHE A 98 18.14 0.39 -17.99
N GLU A 99 17.78 1.59 -18.48
CA GLU A 99 18.76 2.60 -18.91
C GLU A 99 19.77 2.99 -17.81
N THR A 100 19.35 2.95 -16.55
CA THR A 100 20.16 3.35 -15.40
C THR A 100 20.96 2.19 -14.76
N GLY A 101 20.78 0.95 -15.22
CA GLY A 101 21.43 -0.23 -14.64
C GLY A 101 20.52 -1.46 -14.58
N SER A 102 20.99 -2.52 -13.92
CA SER A 102 20.19 -3.74 -13.68
C SER A 102 19.61 -3.76 -12.26
N LEU A 103 18.73 -4.72 -11.99
CA LEU A 103 18.22 -5.00 -10.63
C LEU A 103 19.10 -5.98 -9.85
N ALA A 104 20.36 -6.21 -10.26
CA ALA A 104 21.26 -7.15 -9.59
C ALA A 104 21.46 -6.86 -8.09
N ASP A 105 21.46 -5.58 -7.71
CA ASP A 105 21.64 -5.13 -6.33
C ASP A 105 20.30 -4.96 -5.57
N SER A 106 19.18 -5.39 -6.16
CA SER A 106 17.87 -5.31 -5.52
C SER A 106 17.74 -6.32 -4.38
N VAL A 107 17.13 -5.89 -3.28
CA VAL A 107 16.74 -6.77 -2.17
C VAL A 107 15.38 -7.45 -2.39
N GLN A 108 14.67 -7.08 -3.46
CA GLN A 108 13.39 -7.66 -3.83
C GLN A 108 13.60 -8.85 -4.75
N ASP A 109 12.92 -9.95 -4.45
CA ASP A 109 12.83 -11.07 -5.38
C ASP A 109 11.93 -10.69 -6.55
N ASN A 110 12.33 -11.06 -7.77
CA ASN A 110 11.61 -10.68 -8.98
C ASN A 110 11.14 -11.94 -9.68
N GLY A 111 9.97 -11.86 -10.30
CA GLY A 111 9.46 -12.95 -11.08
C GLY A 111 8.12 -12.61 -11.69
N VAL A 112 7.57 -13.60 -12.38
CA VAL A 112 6.29 -13.48 -13.06
C VAL A 112 5.40 -14.65 -12.70
N SER A 113 4.12 -14.37 -12.55
CA SER A 113 3.05 -15.37 -12.46
C SER A 113 1.94 -15.00 -13.44
N VAL A 114 1.07 -15.96 -13.71
CA VAL A 114 -0.19 -15.70 -14.40
C VAL A 114 -1.23 -15.18 -13.41
N GLN A 115 -2.21 -14.44 -13.93
CA GLN A 115 -3.35 -13.95 -13.14
C GLN A 115 -4.07 -15.11 -12.45
N GLY A 116 -4.21 -15.04 -11.13
CA GLY A 116 -4.99 -15.99 -10.34
C GLY A 116 -6.46 -16.01 -10.75
N GLU A 117 -7.07 -17.21 -10.69
CA GLU A 117 -8.45 -17.44 -11.15
C GLU A 117 -9.50 -17.12 -10.06
N LYS A 118 -9.12 -17.29 -8.79
CA LYS A 118 -10.06 -17.24 -7.65
C LYS A 118 -9.94 -15.96 -6.82
N PHE A 119 -8.69 -15.59 -6.52
CA PHE A 119 -8.30 -14.45 -5.69
C PHE A 119 -6.90 -13.96 -6.09
N ASP A 120 -6.35 -12.96 -5.41
CA ASP A 120 -5.06 -12.32 -5.76
C ASP A 120 -5.06 -11.70 -7.18
N PHE A 121 -6.01 -10.79 -7.39
CA PHE A 121 -6.24 -10.12 -8.66
C PHE A 121 -5.30 -8.95 -8.90
N LEU A 122 -4.69 -8.90 -10.09
CA LEU A 122 -4.05 -7.70 -10.60
C LEU A 122 -5.13 -6.72 -11.06
N LEU A 123 -5.12 -5.53 -10.48
CA LEU A 123 -6.08 -4.48 -10.81
C LEU A 123 -5.45 -3.43 -11.72
N ASP A 124 -6.27 -2.82 -12.58
CA ASP A 124 -5.93 -1.60 -13.30
C ASP A 124 -5.99 -0.35 -12.39
N LEU A 125 -5.71 0.82 -12.96
CA LEU A 125 -5.72 2.09 -12.23
C LEU A 125 -7.12 2.53 -11.77
N ASP A 126 -8.16 1.93 -12.32
CA ASP A 126 -9.56 2.19 -11.98
C ASP A 126 -10.12 1.15 -11.00
N GLY A 127 -9.32 0.16 -10.59
CA GLY A 127 -9.69 -0.90 -9.63
C GLY A 127 -10.41 -2.10 -10.27
N HIS A 128 -10.37 -2.24 -11.60
CA HIS A 128 -10.94 -3.40 -12.28
C HIS A 128 -9.88 -4.49 -12.46
N VAL A 129 -10.31 -5.76 -12.39
CA VAL A 129 -9.43 -6.90 -12.68
C VAL A 129 -8.99 -6.84 -14.14
N ILE A 130 -7.68 -6.91 -14.38
CA ILE A 130 -7.12 -6.95 -15.73
C ILE A 130 -7.52 -8.26 -16.41
N GLN A 131 -8.11 -8.16 -17.60
CA GLN A 131 -8.40 -9.31 -18.45
C GLN A 131 -7.37 -9.38 -19.58
N VAL A 132 -6.78 -10.56 -19.76
CA VAL A 132 -5.75 -10.86 -20.78
C VAL A 132 -6.37 -11.70 -21.90
#